data_AF-A0A0K9PZ89-F1
#
_entry.id   AF-A0A0K9PZ89-F1
#
_cell.length_a   1.000
_cell.length_b   1.000
_cell.length_c   1.000
_cell.angle_alpha   90.00
_cell.angle_beta   90.00
_cell.angle_gamma   90.00
#
_symmetry.space_group_name_H-M   'P 1'
#
loop_
_entity.id
_entity.type
_entity.pdbx_description
1 polymer ?
#
loop_
_entity_poly.entity_id
_entity_poly.type
_entity_poly.pdbx_seq_one_letter_code
_entity_poly.pdbx_strand_id
1 'polypeptide(L)'
;MTLQYDSGVFVEYQAGQESTIQDENFIQYDKKLKETINRHYDQSEYEELLKNATEQKFTSKLKVLRIKTISYTTEKKGKALLDHHPDLAAKTETADCHSGLILLRGFFFWIQNLSHKGSYMPWKNKSSTNDIICIID
;
A
#
# COMPACT_ATOMS: atom_id res chain seq x y z
N MET A 1 -28.78 52.39 -27.76
CA MET A 1 -29.71 51.26 -27.99
C MET A 1 -28.88 50.23 -28.75
N THR A 2 -28.16 49.33 -28.10
CA THR A 2 -28.62 48.25 -27.23
C THR A 2 -28.13 48.38 -25.79
N LEU A 3 -29.03 48.13 -24.85
CA LEU A 3 -28.77 48.01 -23.42
C LEU A 3 -28.67 46.52 -23.09
N GLN A 4 -27.62 46.11 -22.37
CA GLN A 4 -27.70 45.03 -21.39
C GLN A 4 -26.92 45.45 -20.13
N TYR A 5 -27.67 46.00 -19.18
CA TYR A 5 -27.44 45.89 -17.73
C TYR A 5 -27.83 44.43 -17.33
N ASP A 6 -27.38 43.79 -16.26
CA ASP A 6 -26.84 44.29 -15.00
C ASP A 6 -26.20 43.13 -14.21
N SER A 7 -25.56 43.52 -13.11
CA SER A 7 -25.27 42.75 -11.91
C SER A 7 -23.89 42.12 -11.86
N GLY A 8 -22.96 42.97 -11.41
CA GLY A 8 -21.68 42.54 -10.88
C GLY A 8 -21.85 41.43 -9.84
N VAL A 9 -21.23 40.31 -10.14
CA VAL A 9 -20.58 39.48 -9.13
C VAL A 9 -19.17 39.29 -9.64
N PHE A 10 -18.22 39.89 -8.93
CA PHE A 10 -16.82 39.50 -9.06
C PHE A 10 -16.74 38.09 -8.47
N VAL A 11 -17.01 37.07 -9.29
CA VAL A 11 -16.71 35.69 -8.92
C VAL A 11 -15.21 35.55 -9.15
N GLU A 12 -14.46 35.76 -8.08
CA GLU A 12 -13.07 35.39 -8.03
C GLU A 12 -13.01 33.87 -8.25
N TYR A 13 -12.57 33.48 -9.44
CA TYR A 13 -12.26 32.08 -9.73
C TYR A 13 -11.07 31.68 -8.87
N GLN A 14 -11.32 31.05 -7.72
CA GLN A 14 -10.29 30.39 -6.93
C GLN A 14 -9.84 29.13 -7.67
N ALA A 15 -8.99 29.32 -8.68
CA ALA A 15 -8.19 28.26 -9.28
C ALA A 15 -6.93 28.07 -8.41
N GLY A 16 -6.90 27.01 -7.60
CA GLY A 16 -5.64 26.51 -7.03
C GLY A 16 -5.66 26.16 -5.55
N GLN A 17 -6.45 25.16 -5.14
CA GLN A 17 -6.33 24.56 -3.79
C GLN A 17 -6.28 23.02 -3.78
N GLU A 18 -6.21 22.34 -4.92
CA GLU A 18 -6.26 20.86 -4.95
C GLU A 18 -4.92 20.17 -5.25
N SER A 19 -3.85 20.92 -5.53
CA SER A 19 -2.52 20.36 -5.85
C SER A 19 -1.65 20.11 -4.61
N THR A 20 -1.64 21.01 -3.61
CA THR A 20 -0.67 20.94 -2.49
C THR A 20 -0.92 19.76 -1.53
N ILE A 21 -2.18 19.36 -1.34
CA ILE A 21 -2.56 18.32 -0.36
C ILE A 21 -2.17 16.91 -0.82
N GLN A 22 -2.14 16.67 -2.14
CA GLN A 22 -1.74 15.35 -2.65
C GLN A 22 -0.24 15.11 -2.45
N ASP A 23 0.56 16.16 -2.61
CA ASP A 23 2.02 16.11 -2.46
C ASP A 23 2.43 15.86 -1.01
N GLU A 24 1.80 16.51 -0.03
CA GLU A 24 2.13 16.32 1.39
C GLU A 24 1.87 14.89 1.88
N ASN A 25 0.72 14.31 1.49
CA ASN A 25 0.38 12.93 1.85
C ASN A 25 1.36 11.93 1.23
N PHE A 26 1.75 12.16 -0.03
CA PHE A 26 2.75 11.35 -0.72
C PHE A 26 4.12 11.42 -0.04
N ILE A 27 4.59 12.62 0.31
CA ILE A 27 5.86 12.83 1.02
C ILE A 27 5.86 12.13 2.38
N GLN A 28 4.75 12.25 3.14
CA GLN A 28 4.64 11.59 4.44
C GLN A 28 4.62 10.06 4.31
N TYR A 29 3.95 9.52 3.29
CA TYR A 29 3.93 8.10 2.99
C TYR A 29 5.33 7.58 2.63
N ASP A 30 6.01 8.25 1.70
CA ASP A 30 7.36 7.86 1.24
C ASP A 30 8.37 7.89 2.39
N LYS A 31 8.31 8.93 3.24
CA LYS A 31 9.18 9.02 4.43
C LYS A 31 8.98 7.83 5.36
N LYS A 32 7.73 7.50 5.72
CA LYS A 32 7.41 6.36 6.60
C LYS A 32 7.79 5.02 5.99
N LEU A 33 7.59 4.88 4.68
CA LEU A 33 7.99 3.69 3.94
C LEU A 33 9.50 3.50 4.01
N LYS A 34 10.28 4.55 3.73
CA LYS A 34 11.76 4.53 3.80
C LYS A 34 12.23 4.21 5.22
N GLU A 35 11.65 4.82 6.25
CA GLU A 35 11.97 4.51 7.65
C GLU A 35 11.72 3.03 8.00
N THR A 36 10.62 2.47 7.49
CA THR A 36 10.28 1.05 7.72
C THR A 36 11.26 0.12 7.01
N ILE A 37 11.60 0.44 5.77
CA ILE A 37 12.50 -0.38 4.95
C ILE A 37 13.94 -0.31 5.44
N ASN A 38 14.44 0.88 5.79
CA ASN A 38 15.81 1.15 6.23
C ASN A 38 16.13 0.63 7.64
N ARG A 39 15.20 -0.04 8.30
CA ARG A 39 15.47 -0.71 9.56
C ARG A 39 16.57 -1.76 9.36
N HIS A 40 17.43 -1.95 10.35
CA HIS A 40 18.46 -2.99 10.30
C HIS A 40 17.87 -4.37 10.01
N TYR A 41 18.65 -5.22 9.35
CA TYR A 41 18.25 -6.58 9.04
C TYR A 41 18.03 -7.40 10.31
N ASP A 42 16.91 -8.13 10.36
CA ASP A 42 16.60 -9.10 11.40
C ASP A 42 16.07 -10.38 10.75
N GLN A 43 16.79 -11.48 10.94
CA GLN A 43 16.45 -12.79 10.39
C GLN A 43 15.12 -13.30 10.94
N SER A 44 14.85 -13.07 12.24
CA SER A 44 13.60 -13.50 12.88
C SER A 44 12.41 -12.77 12.27
N GLU A 45 12.57 -11.47 12.02
CA GLU A 45 11.55 -10.67 11.35
C GLU A 45 11.28 -11.19 9.93
N TYR A 46 12.32 -11.53 9.17
CA TYR A 46 12.17 -12.07 7.83
C TYR A 46 11.34 -13.36 7.83
N GLU A 47 11.67 -14.31 8.70
CA GLU A 47 10.97 -15.59 8.79
C GLU A 47 9.51 -15.40 9.21
N GLU A 48 9.24 -14.53 10.18
CA GLU A 48 7.87 -14.22 10.61
C GLU A 48 7.04 -13.57 9.49
N LEU A 49 7.61 -12.59 8.78
CA LEU A 49 6.91 -11.92 7.68
C LEU A 49 6.68 -12.86 6.50
N LEU A 50 7.66 -13.69 6.15
CA LEU A 50 7.52 -14.69 5.10
C LEU A 50 6.47 -15.74 5.47
N LYS A 51 6.49 -16.23 6.70
CA LYS A 51 5.46 -17.14 7.23
C LYS A 51 4.08 -16.50 7.15
N ASN A 52 3.92 -15.26 7.60
CA ASN A 52 2.64 -14.55 7.53
C ASN A 52 2.16 -14.30 6.09
N ALA A 53 3.09 -14.13 5.14
CA ALA A 53 2.77 -13.93 3.73
C ALA A 53 2.37 -15.24 3.02
N THR A 54 2.99 -16.36 3.40
CA THR A 54 2.77 -17.70 2.83
C THR A 54 1.66 -18.48 3.52
N GLU A 55 1.36 -18.15 4.78
CA GLU A 55 0.29 -18.79 5.55
C GLU A 55 -1.07 -18.54 4.89
N GLN A 56 -1.67 -19.64 4.43
CA GLN A 56 -3.04 -19.65 3.93
C GLN A 56 -4.00 -19.54 5.12
N LYS A 57 -4.46 -18.31 5.40
CA LYS A 57 -5.51 -18.10 6.39
C LYS A 57 -6.78 -18.83 5.93
N PHE A 58 -7.30 -19.73 6.76
CA PHE A 58 -8.62 -20.33 6.53
C PHE A 58 -9.62 -19.20 6.35
N THR A 59 -10.28 -19.16 5.19
CA THR A 59 -11.25 -18.11 4.90
C THR A 59 -12.52 -18.40 5.70
N SER A 60 -12.60 -17.86 6.91
CA SER A 60 -13.85 -17.75 7.65
C SER A 60 -14.70 -16.70 6.96
N LYS A 61 -15.84 -17.14 6.40
CA LYS A 61 -16.78 -16.22 5.77
C LYS A 61 -17.79 -15.75 6.80
N LEU A 62 -18.08 -14.46 6.77
CA LEU A 62 -19.17 -13.89 7.56
C LEU A 62 -20.44 -13.90 6.72
N LYS A 63 -21.50 -14.53 7.25
CA LYS A 63 -22.85 -14.47 6.68
C LYS A 63 -23.69 -13.55 7.55
N VAL A 64 -24.09 -12.42 6.98
CA VAL A 64 -25.08 -11.53 7.62
C VAL A 64 -26.47 -12.10 7.34
N LEU A 65 -27.15 -12.54 8.38
CA LEU A 65 -28.57 -12.92 8.34
C LEU A 65 -29.42 -11.74 8.83
N ARG A 66 -30.75 -11.80 8.63
CA ARG A 66 -31.68 -10.74 9.08
C ARG A 66 -31.57 -10.36 10.57
N ILE A 67 -31.10 -11.27 11.41
CA ILE A 67 -31.08 -11.11 12.88
C ILE A 67 -29.65 -11.17 13.45
N LYS A 68 -28.72 -11.85 12.77
CA LYS A 68 -27.38 -12.09 13.31
C LYS A 68 -26.34 -12.27 12.22
N THR A 69 -25.11 -11.95 12.54
CA THR A 69 -23.94 -12.30 11.73
C THR A 69 -23.34 -13.59 12.27
N ILE A 70 -23.17 -14.60 11.42
CA ILE A 70 -22.50 -15.86 11.76
C ILE A 70 -21.21 -15.99 10.96
N SER A 71 -20.13 -16.42 11.60
CA SER A 71 -18.93 -16.90 10.92
C SER A 71 -19.09 -18.38 10.60
N TYR A 72 -18.70 -18.79 9.40
CA TYR A 72 -18.61 -20.20 9.03
C TYR A 72 -17.29 -20.46 8.30
N THR A 73 -16.62 -21.53 8.67
CA THR A 73 -15.40 -21.98 8.00
C THR A 73 -15.79 -22.57 6.65
N THR A 74 -15.20 -22.05 5.58
CA THR A 74 -15.26 -22.73 4.29
C THR A 74 -14.11 -23.73 4.25
N GLU A 75 -14.37 -24.98 3.83
CA GLU A 75 -13.33 -26.03 3.70
C GLU A 75 -12.22 -25.67 2.68
N LYS A 76 -12.48 -24.67 1.84
CA LYS A 76 -11.52 -24.14 0.87
C LYS A 76 -10.49 -23.27 1.60
N LYS A 77 -9.22 -23.67 1.54
CA LYS A 77 -8.10 -22.81 1.91
C LYS A 77 -8.13 -21.56 1.03
N GLY A 78 -7.95 -20.40 1.66
CA GLY A 78 -7.72 -19.15 0.92
C GLY A 78 -6.39 -19.23 0.18
N LYS A 79 -6.24 -18.42 -0.86
CA LYS A 79 -4.91 -18.17 -1.44
C LYS A 79 -4.02 -17.51 -0.38
N ALA A 80 -2.73 -17.82 -0.38
CA ALA A 80 -1.80 -17.12 0.49
C ALA A 80 -1.76 -15.63 0.12
N LEU A 81 -1.36 -14.79 1.06
CA LEU A 81 -1.31 -13.35 0.82
C LEU A 81 -0.32 -13.01 -0.30
N LEU A 82 0.78 -13.76 -0.38
CA LEU A 82 1.78 -13.66 -1.44
C LEU A 82 1.27 -14.18 -2.80
N ASP A 83 0.38 -15.18 -2.83
CA ASP A 83 -0.19 -15.74 -4.07
C ASP A 83 -1.08 -14.74 -4.83
N HIS A 84 -1.57 -13.70 -4.15
CA HIS A 84 -2.31 -12.62 -4.79
C HIS A 84 -1.42 -11.67 -5.62
N HIS A 85 -0.11 -11.71 -5.39
CA HIS A 85 0.88 -10.83 -6.00
C HIS A 85 2.04 -11.65 -6.59
N PRO A 86 1.84 -12.30 -7.76
CA PRO A 86 2.86 -13.16 -8.36
C PRO A 86 4.14 -12.39 -8.74
N ASP A 87 4.03 -11.09 -8.99
CA ASP A 87 5.14 -10.18 -9.24
C ASP A 87 6.03 -10.00 -8.01
N LEU A 88 5.42 -9.92 -6.82
CA LEU A 88 6.14 -9.85 -5.56
C LEU A 88 6.77 -11.22 -5.23
N ALA A 89 6.01 -12.30 -5.41
CA ALA A 89 6.47 -13.67 -5.17
C ALA A 89 7.75 -13.98 -5.98
N ALA A 90 7.73 -13.69 -7.28
CA ALA A 90 8.88 -13.88 -8.15
C ALA A 90 10.09 -13.06 -7.67
N LYS A 91 9.90 -11.82 -7.24
CA LYS A 91 10.98 -10.98 -6.71
C LYS A 91 11.55 -11.51 -5.41
N THR A 92 10.71 -11.98 -4.50
CA THR A 92 11.15 -12.56 -3.22
C THR A 92 11.88 -13.88 -3.41
N GLU A 93 11.54 -14.68 -4.43
CA GLU A 93 12.25 -15.93 -4.75
C GLU A 93 13.63 -15.67 -5.36
N THR A 94 13.78 -14.62 -6.17
CA THR A 94 15.06 -14.25 -6.80
C THR A 94 15.98 -13.40 -5.92
N ALA A 95 15.45 -12.83 -4.83
CA ALA A 95 16.16 -11.87 -3.99
C ALA A 95 16.95 -12.56 -2.87
N ASP A 96 18.07 -11.96 -2.47
CA ASP A 96 18.79 -12.33 -1.26
C ASP A 96 17.92 -12.09 -0.01
N CYS A 97 18.26 -12.73 1.11
CA CYS A 97 17.50 -12.61 2.35
C CYS A 97 17.26 -11.15 2.80
N HIS A 98 18.28 -10.29 2.63
CA HIS A 98 18.18 -8.86 2.94
C HIS A 98 17.19 -8.13 2.03
N SER A 99 17.33 -8.32 0.72
CA SER A 99 16.45 -7.74 -0.30
C SER A 99 15.02 -8.28 -0.19
N GLY A 100 14.86 -9.55 0.16
CA GLY A 100 13.59 -10.18 0.47
C GLY A 100 12.90 -9.55 1.67
N LEU A 101 13.65 -9.25 2.75
CA LEU A 101 13.10 -8.56 3.92
C LEU A 101 12.59 -7.16 3.58
N ILE A 102 13.32 -6.42 2.74
CA ILE A 102 12.90 -5.09 2.25
C ILE A 102 11.60 -5.18 1.47
N LEU A 103 11.48 -6.16 0.57
CA LEU A 103 10.27 -6.41 -0.20
C LEU A 103 9.08 -6.74 0.71
N LEU A 104 9.28 -7.61 1.70
CA LEU A 104 8.25 -8.00 2.66
C LEU A 104 7.84 -6.81 3.54
N ARG A 105 8.78 -6.01 4.04
CA ARG A 105 8.49 -4.79 4.81
C ARG A 105 7.66 -3.80 4.01
N GLY A 106 8.08 -3.52 2.77
CA GLY A 106 7.32 -2.65 1.85
C GLY A 106 5.93 -3.20 1.56
N PHE A 107 5.79 -4.52 1.42
CA PHE A 107 4.52 -5.20 1.23
C PHE A 107 3.58 -5.05 2.41
N PHE A 108 4.01 -5.41 3.61
CA PHE A 108 3.19 -5.29 4.82
C PHE A 108 2.88 -3.83 5.16
N PHE A 109 3.81 -2.91 4.92
CA PHE A 109 3.55 -1.48 5.06
C PHE A 109 2.46 -1.02 4.11
N TRP A 110 2.52 -1.42 2.83
CA TRP A 110 1.49 -1.08 1.87
C TRP A 110 0.12 -1.62 2.28
N ILE A 111 0.03 -2.88 2.70
CA ILE A 111 -1.23 -3.49 3.16
C ILE A 111 -1.85 -2.70 4.31
N GLN A 112 -1.04 -2.29 5.30
CA GLN A 112 -1.52 -1.51 6.44
C GLN A 112 -1.99 -0.12 6.05
N ASN A 113 -1.45 0.45 4.98
CA ASN A 113 -1.75 1.81 4.52
C ASN A 113 -2.64 1.84 3.28
N LEU A 114 -3.24 0.72 2.85
CA LEU A 114 -4.08 0.63 1.64
C LEU A 114 -5.18 1.70 1.54
N SER A 115 -5.70 2.15 2.68
CA SER A 115 -6.77 3.14 2.77
C SER A 115 -6.29 4.60 2.65
N HIS A 116 -4.98 4.86 2.67
CA HIS A 116 -4.44 6.22 2.62
C HIS A 116 -4.32 6.72 1.17
N LYS A 117 -4.80 7.94 0.93
CA LYS A 117 -4.64 8.64 -0.36
C LYS A 117 -3.14 8.80 -0.68
N GLY A 118 -2.71 8.39 -1.88
CA GLY A 118 -1.32 8.43 -2.31
C GLY A 118 -0.50 7.16 -2.03
N SER A 119 -1.12 6.10 -1.49
CA SER A 119 -0.44 4.82 -1.27
C SER A 119 -0.14 4.10 -2.58
N TYR A 120 1.07 3.59 -2.72
CA TYR A 120 1.52 2.86 -3.90
C TYR A 120 2.23 1.56 -3.53
N MET A 121 2.33 0.62 -4.48
CA MET A 121 3.05 -0.65 -4.29
C MET A 121 4.56 -0.44 -4.51
N PRO A 122 5.40 -0.46 -3.47
CA PRO A 122 6.82 -0.15 -3.59
C PRO A 122 7.58 -1.09 -4.54
N TRP A 123 7.20 -2.36 -4.64
CA TRP A 123 7.86 -3.31 -5.53
C TRP A 123 7.41 -3.20 -7.00
N LYS A 124 6.36 -2.44 -7.34
CA LYS A 124 5.92 -2.26 -8.74
C LYS A 124 6.52 -1.03 -9.41
N ASN A 125 6.83 0.02 -8.64
CA ASN A 125 7.32 1.26 -9.21
C ASN A 125 8.85 1.28 -9.31
N LYS A 126 9.36 1.29 -10.54
CA LYS A 126 10.81 1.23 -10.82
C LYS A 126 11.58 2.45 -10.30
N SER A 127 10.94 3.63 -10.25
CA SER A 127 11.60 4.84 -9.76
C SER A 127 11.87 4.78 -8.26
N SER A 128 10.95 4.21 -7.48
CA SER A 128 11.08 4.10 -6.03
C SER A 128 12.01 2.94 -5.60
N THR A 129 12.09 1.86 -6.38
CA THR A 129 12.95 0.71 -6.04
C THR A 129 14.44 1.01 -6.19
N ASN A 130 14.84 1.82 -7.16
CA ASN A 130 16.26 2.17 -7.34
C ASN A 130 16.75 3.03 -6.16
N ASP A 131 15.96 4.00 -5.72
CA ASP A 131 16.28 4.82 -4.55
C ASP A 131 16.33 4.01 -3.24
N ILE A 132 15.57 2.91 -3.15
CA ILE A 132 15.55 2.02 -1.98
C ILE A 132 16.75 1.06 -1.98
N ILE A 133 17.15 0.55 -3.14
CA ILE A 133 18.28 -0.38 -3.28
C ILE A 133 19.62 0.36 -3.12
N CYS A 134 19.72 1.62 -3.58
CA CYS A 134 20.94 2.43 -3.51
C CYS A 134 21.31 2.94 -2.09
N ILE A 135 20.52 2.65 -1.04
CA ILE A 135 20.86 3.04 0.35
C ILE A 135 21.73 1.97 1.05
N ILE A 136 21.92 0.82 0.41
CA ILE A 136 22.56 -0.36 1.03
C ILE A 136 23.98 -0.61 0.46
N ASP A 137 24.45 0.23 -0.48
CA ASP A 137 25.84 0.25 -0.98
C ASP A 137 26.70 1.29 -0.27
#